data_AF-A0A0J6Z0F3-F1
#
_entry.id   AF-A0A0J6Z0F3-F1
#
_cell.length_a   1.000
_cell.length_b   1.000
_cell.length_c   1.000
_cell.angle_alpha   90.00
_cell.angle_beta   90.00
_cell.angle_gamma   90.00
#
_symmetry.space_group_name_H-M   'P 1'
#
loop_
_entity.id
_entity.type
_entity.pdbx_description
1 polymer ?
#
loop_
_entity_poly.entity_id
_entity_poly.type
_entity_poly.pdbx_seq_one_letter_code
_entity_poly.pdbx_strand_id
1 'polypeptide(L)'
;MWTRCAPNGMVYLTALMPLSQGIGVYAALKREADTTADGRPRGQVMTDTLYERVTARPADTPSPVALNLVLADTTLFGEDDAPGWVDGYGPVPAVVVRDLVSDAVADEDAKATLRRLYRHPSSGQLMQMESKARLFPKGLAAFIGLRDQTCRTPYCNAPIRHHDHATPARDGGKTSGLNGLGGCEACNYAKEAPGWQVVTTDTGGRHTATYRTPTGATYHSTAPPLPGPTRRHSAIEARLSIMLAHHRAA
;
A
#
# COMPACT_ATOMS: atom_id res chain seq x y z
N MET A 1 -3.91 -15.98 8.20
CA MET A 1 -3.80 -15.99 6.73
C MET A 1 -2.93 -14.81 6.33
N TRP A 2 -2.05 -14.98 5.34
CA TRP A 2 -1.16 -13.92 4.85
C TRP A 2 -0.84 -14.13 3.37
N THR A 3 -0.38 -13.07 2.72
CA THR A 3 0.09 -13.05 1.33
C THR A 3 1.60 -12.84 1.27
N ARG A 4 2.25 -13.33 0.21
CA ARG A 4 3.66 -13.04 -0.11
C ARG A 4 3.83 -12.97 -1.62
N CYS A 5 4.56 -11.98 -2.13
CA CYS A 5 4.85 -11.88 -3.56
C CYS A 5 5.58 -13.11 -4.12
N ALA A 6 5.33 -13.38 -5.40
CA ALA A 6 6.04 -14.34 -6.23
C ALA A 6 6.41 -13.68 -7.59
N PRO A 7 7.31 -14.29 -8.38
CA PRO A 7 7.67 -13.76 -9.70
C PRO A 7 6.46 -13.63 -10.65
N ASN A 8 6.60 -12.79 -11.68
CA ASN A 8 5.62 -12.61 -12.75
C ASN A 8 4.25 -12.08 -12.27
N GLY A 9 4.22 -11.22 -11.25
CA GLY A 9 2.97 -10.65 -10.74
C GLY A 9 2.11 -11.62 -9.93
N MET A 10 2.65 -12.78 -9.55
CA MET A 10 1.94 -13.83 -8.83
C MET A 10 2.00 -13.62 -7.32
N VAL A 11 1.05 -14.20 -6.58
CA VAL A 11 1.01 -14.13 -5.10
C VAL A 11 0.88 -15.52 -4.48
N TYR A 12 1.65 -15.77 -3.42
CA TYR A 12 1.38 -16.88 -2.51
C TYR A 12 0.28 -16.47 -1.52
N LEU A 13 -0.80 -17.25 -1.49
CA LEU A 13 -1.88 -17.10 -0.50
C LEU A 13 -1.80 -18.26 0.50
N THR A 14 -1.47 -17.97 1.76
CA THR A 14 -1.28 -19.01 2.79
C THR A 14 -2.27 -18.87 3.93
N ALA A 15 -3.00 -19.95 4.22
CA ALA A 15 -3.90 -20.07 5.37
C ALA A 15 -3.40 -21.15 6.36
N LEU A 16 -3.38 -20.80 7.64
CA LEU A 16 -3.17 -21.75 8.75
C LEU A 16 -4.55 -22.07 9.34
N MET A 17 -4.91 -23.35 9.37
CA MET A 17 -6.26 -23.83 9.69
C MET A 17 -6.22 -25.13 10.51
N PRO A 18 -7.30 -25.49 11.21
CA PRO A 18 -7.47 -26.84 11.76
C PRO A 18 -7.32 -27.90 10.67
N LEU A 19 -6.67 -29.03 11.00
CA LEU A 19 -6.27 -30.07 10.05
C LEU A 19 -7.42 -30.52 9.14
N SER A 20 -8.58 -30.85 9.72
CA SER A 20 -9.74 -31.35 8.97
C SER A 20 -10.27 -30.31 7.97
N GLN A 21 -10.25 -29.02 8.33
CA GLN A 21 -10.69 -27.95 7.45
C GLN A 21 -9.69 -27.72 6.32
N GLY A 22 -8.39 -27.68 6.61
CA GLY A 22 -7.35 -27.50 5.61
C GLY A 22 -7.30 -28.65 4.59
N ILE A 23 -7.36 -29.89 5.06
CA ILE A 23 -7.44 -31.07 4.19
C ILE A 23 -8.75 -31.09 3.41
N GLY A 24 -9.86 -30.66 4.01
CA GLY A 24 -11.16 -30.53 3.34
C GLY A 24 -11.11 -29.56 2.16
N VAL A 25 -10.53 -28.37 2.35
CA VAL A 25 -10.32 -27.38 1.27
C VAL A 25 -9.45 -27.99 0.17
N TYR A 26 -8.28 -28.54 0.52
CA TYR A 26 -7.37 -29.12 -0.46
C TYR A 26 -8.03 -30.25 -1.25
N ALA A 27 -8.75 -31.17 -0.59
CA ALA A 27 -9.45 -32.27 -1.25
C ALA A 27 -10.57 -31.77 -2.17
N ALA A 28 -11.27 -30.70 -1.79
CA ALA A 28 -12.32 -30.11 -2.62
C ALA A 28 -11.78 -29.42 -3.88
N LEU A 29 -10.61 -28.77 -3.80
CA LEU A 29 -9.93 -28.21 -4.96
C LEU A 29 -9.34 -29.31 -5.85
N LYS A 30 -8.73 -30.31 -5.20
CA LYS A 30 -8.12 -31.46 -5.87
C LYS A 30 -9.14 -32.22 -6.71
N ARG A 31 -10.35 -32.44 -6.17
CA ARG A 31 -11.46 -33.12 -6.83
C ARG A 31 -11.94 -32.37 -8.07
N GLU A 32 -12.09 -31.05 -7.96
CA GLU A 32 -12.47 -30.22 -9.11
C GLU A 32 -11.45 -30.39 -10.25
N ALA A 33 -10.16 -30.26 -9.92
CA ALA A 33 -9.09 -30.43 -10.89
C ALA A 33 -8.97 -31.85 -11.47
N ASP A 34 -9.46 -32.89 -10.78
CA ASP A 34 -9.54 -34.25 -11.32
C ASP A 34 -10.72 -34.44 -12.28
N THR A 35 -11.77 -33.61 -12.17
CA THR A 35 -12.96 -33.67 -13.04
C THR A 35 -12.91 -32.69 -14.22
N THR A 36 -12.06 -31.66 -14.16
CA THR A 36 -11.85 -30.71 -15.24
C THR A 36 -10.88 -31.27 -16.29
N ALA A 37 -11.37 -31.42 -17.53
CA ALA A 37 -10.59 -31.96 -18.66
C ALA A 37 -10.48 -30.95 -19.81
N ASP A 38 -10.13 -29.71 -19.51
CA ASP A 38 -10.02 -28.60 -20.48
C ASP A 38 -8.59 -28.29 -20.94
N GLY A 39 -7.63 -29.14 -20.55
CA GLY A 39 -6.22 -29.00 -20.91
C GLY A 39 -5.39 -28.09 -20.01
N ARG A 40 -6.00 -27.39 -19.02
CA ARG A 40 -5.24 -26.62 -18.03
C ARG A 40 -4.45 -27.53 -17.09
N PRO A 41 -3.26 -27.12 -16.63
CA PRO A 41 -2.53 -27.88 -15.63
C PRO A 41 -3.31 -27.91 -14.31
N ARG A 42 -3.24 -29.05 -13.62
CA ARG A 42 -3.95 -29.31 -12.36
C ARG A 42 -3.81 -28.18 -11.34
N GLY A 43 -2.60 -27.64 -11.19
CA GLY A 43 -2.32 -26.54 -10.24
C GLY A 43 -3.05 -25.24 -10.59
N GLN A 44 -3.23 -24.95 -11.88
CA GLN A 44 -3.99 -23.80 -12.34
C GLN A 44 -5.47 -24.00 -12.01
N VAL A 45 -6.07 -25.13 -12.37
CA VAL A 45 -7.47 -25.43 -12.05
C VAL A 45 -7.74 -25.32 -10.55
N MET A 46 -6.87 -25.90 -9.71
CA MET A 46 -7.02 -25.81 -8.25
C MET A 46 -6.97 -24.36 -7.74
N THR A 47 -6.15 -23.50 -8.35
CA THR A 47 -6.00 -22.09 -7.95
C THR A 47 -7.19 -21.27 -8.42
N ASP A 48 -7.63 -21.46 -9.66
CA ASP A 48 -8.80 -20.82 -10.24
C ASP A 48 -10.07 -21.17 -9.44
N THR A 49 -10.26 -22.46 -9.13
CA THR A 49 -11.38 -22.92 -8.29
C THR A 49 -11.33 -22.33 -6.87
N LEU A 50 -10.14 -22.19 -6.29
CA LEU A 50 -10.00 -21.55 -4.98
C LEU A 50 -10.44 -20.09 -5.05
N TYR A 51 -9.97 -19.36 -6.06
CA TYR A 51 -10.36 -17.97 -6.29
C TYR A 51 -11.88 -17.85 -6.50
N GLU A 52 -12.45 -18.66 -7.39
CA GLU A 52 -13.88 -18.67 -7.70
C GLU A 52 -14.75 -18.93 -6.48
N ARG A 53 -14.40 -19.93 -5.67
CA ARG A 53 -15.18 -20.27 -4.46
C ARG A 53 -15.07 -19.23 -3.36
N VAL A 54 -13.92 -18.55 -3.22
CA VAL A 54 -13.71 -17.53 -2.19
C VAL A 54 -14.32 -16.18 -2.58
N THR A 55 -14.25 -15.82 -3.87
CA THR A 55 -14.69 -14.52 -4.37
C THR A 55 -16.08 -14.54 -5.00
N ALA A 56 -16.62 -15.74 -5.28
CA ALA A 56 -17.83 -15.96 -6.06
C ALA A 56 -17.77 -15.31 -7.47
N ARG A 57 -16.57 -15.25 -8.06
CA ARG A 57 -16.33 -14.65 -9.38
C ARG A 57 -15.59 -15.63 -10.30
N PRO A 58 -15.90 -15.68 -11.61
CA PRO A 58 -15.15 -16.48 -12.56
C PRO A 58 -13.66 -16.11 -12.57
N ALA A 59 -12.76 -17.09 -12.64
CA ALA A 59 -11.31 -16.84 -12.66
C ALA A 59 -10.81 -16.28 -14.01
N ASP A 60 -11.59 -16.43 -15.08
CA ASP A 60 -11.29 -15.94 -16.42
C ASP A 60 -11.72 -14.48 -16.65
N THR A 61 -12.40 -13.88 -15.67
CA THR A 61 -12.88 -12.49 -15.74
C THR A 61 -11.96 -11.59 -14.93
N PRO A 62 -11.59 -10.39 -15.44
CA PRO A 62 -10.88 -9.38 -14.67
C PRO A 62 -11.49 -9.17 -13.28
N SER A 63 -10.64 -9.15 -12.27
CA SER A 63 -11.10 -8.92 -10.91
C SER A 63 -11.23 -7.42 -10.66
N PRO A 64 -12.40 -6.91 -10.23
CA PRO A 64 -12.55 -5.51 -9.84
C PRO A 64 -12.00 -5.34 -8.43
N VAL A 65 -10.71 -5.56 -8.28
CA VAL A 65 -10.06 -5.33 -7.01
C VAL A 65 -9.88 -3.83 -6.91
N ALA A 66 -10.51 -3.23 -5.89
CA ALA A 66 -10.10 -1.93 -5.39
C ALA A 66 -8.69 -2.09 -4.78
N LEU A 67 -7.67 -2.22 -5.63
CA LEU A 67 -6.29 -2.22 -5.21
C LEU A 67 -5.98 -0.80 -4.75
N ASN A 68 -5.53 -0.67 -3.51
CA ASN A 68 -4.84 0.54 -3.08
C ASN A 68 -3.47 0.54 -3.79
N LEU A 69 -3.50 0.97 -5.04
CA LEU A 69 -2.38 1.02 -5.96
C LEU A 69 -1.82 2.45 -5.96
N VAL A 70 -0.52 2.58 -5.73
CA VAL A 70 0.22 3.83 -5.83
C VAL A 70 1.21 3.70 -6.98
N LEU A 71 1.05 4.54 -8.00
CA LEU A 71 1.96 4.66 -9.12
C LEU A 71 2.08 6.13 -9.54
N ALA A 72 3.13 6.47 -10.28
CA ALA A 72 3.18 7.77 -10.94
C ALA A 72 2.24 7.82 -12.14
N ASP A 73 1.78 9.01 -12.47
CA ASP A 73 1.02 9.30 -13.68
C ASP A 73 1.81 8.98 -14.95
N THR A 74 3.10 9.30 -14.96
CA THR A 74 4.04 8.94 -16.02
C THR A 74 4.09 7.42 -16.24
N THR A 75 4.15 6.63 -15.17
CA THR A 75 4.06 5.17 -15.24
C THR A 75 2.72 4.71 -15.81
N LEU A 76 1.61 5.32 -15.37
CA LEU A 76 0.26 4.99 -15.84
C LEU A 76 0.11 5.24 -17.35
N PHE A 77 0.63 6.36 -17.84
CA PHE A 77 0.54 6.77 -19.24
C PHE A 77 1.65 6.18 -20.12
N GLY A 78 2.52 5.31 -19.59
CA GLY A 78 3.58 4.66 -20.37
C GLY A 78 4.78 5.56 -20.67
N GLU A 79 4.94 6.69 -19.99
CA GLU A 79 6.09 7.59 -20.12
C GLU A 79 7.34 7.09 -19.38
N ASP A 80 7.19 6.11 -18.48
CA ASP A 80 8.29 5.41 -17.82
C ASP A 80 7.91 3.98 -17.38
N ASP A 81 8.92 3.27 -16.87
CA ASP A 81 8.81 1.91 -16.33
C ASP A 81 9.09 1.84 -14.81
N ALA A 82 8.87 2.94 -14.08
CA ALA A 82 8.95 2.86 -12.62
C ALA A 82 7.87 1.91 -12.09
N PRO A 83 8.14 1.09 -11.06
CA PRO A 83 7.14 0.16 -10.55
C PRO A 83 5.94 0.93 -9.97
N GLY A 84 4.77 0.29 -9.89
CA GLY A 84 3.72 0.70 -8.95
C GLY A 84 3.87 -0.01 -7.62
N TRP A 85 3.06 0.35 -6.63
CA TRP A 85 3.01 -0.29 -5.32
C TRP A 85 1.58 -0.68 -4.99
N VAL A 86 1.36 -1.96 -4.69
CA VAL A 86 0.06 -2.49 -4.28
C VAL A 86 0.10 -2.76 -2.78
N ASP A 87 -0.82 -2.16 -2.03
CA ASP A 87 -0.96 -2.39 -0.58
C ASP A 87 -1.12 -3.89 -0.26
N GLY A 88 -0.39 -4.37 0.76
CA GLY A 88 -0.37 -5.80 1.14
C GLY A 88 0.31 -6.76 0.16
N TYR A 89 0.74 -6.29 -1.02
CA TYR A 89 1.56 -7.04 -1.97
C TYR A 89 2.99 -6.47 -1.98
N GLY A 90 3.17 -5.24 -2.45
CA GLY A 90 4.48 -4.59 -2.59
C GLY A 90 4.67 -4.00 -3.99
N PRO A 91 5.93 -3.87 -4.46
CA PRO A 91 6.20 -3.27 -5.75
C PRO A 91 5.77 -4.22 -6.90
N VAL A 92 5.13 -3.65 -7.92
CA VAL A 92 4.63 -4.35 -9.11
C VAL A 92 5.21 -3.66 -10.36
N PRO A 93 5.74 -4.41 -11.34
CA PRO A 93 6.27 -3.81 -12.57
C PRO A 93 5.24 -2.95 -13.30
N ALA A 94 5.70 -1.85 -13.93
CA ALA A 94 4.84 -0.87 -14.61
C ALA A 94 3.86 -1.50 -15.60
N VAL A 95 4.31 -2.48 -16.39
CA VAL A 95 3.48 -3.19 -17.37
C VAL A 95 2.31 -3.91 -16.70
N VAL A 96 2.57 -4.68 -15.65
CA VAL A 96 1.53 -5.41 -14.90
C VAL A 96 0.55 -4.44 -14.27
N VAL A 97 1.02 -3.30 -13.77
CA VAL A 97 0.16 -2.26 -13.21
C VAL A 97 -0.75 -1.64 -14.27
N ARG A 98 -0.23 -1.36 -15.47
CA ARG A 98 -1.01 -0.83 -16.60
C ARG A 98 -2.05 -1.84 -17.08
N ASP A 99 -1.70 -3.12 -17.18
CA ASP A 99 -2.63 -4.19 -17.54
C ASP A 99 -3.77 -4.28 -16.53
N LEU A 100 -3.45 -4.31 -15.22
CA LEU A 100 -4.45 -4.33 -14.15
C LEU A 100 -5.41 -3.13 -14.19
N VAL A 101 -4.89 -1.93 -14.49
CA VAL A 101 -5.73 -0.72 -14.61
C VAL A 101 -6.58 -0.77 -15.87
N SER A 102 -6.01 -1.21 -17.01
CA SER A 102 -6.73 -1.35 -18.28
C SER A 102 -7.88 -2.35 -18.17
N ASP A 103 -7.61 -3.53 -17.61
CA ASP A 103 -8.60 -4.58 -17.40
C ASP A 103 -9.74 -4.11 -16.49
N ALA A 104 -9.41 -3.38 -15.42
CA ALA A 104 -10.40 -2.84 -14.49
C ALA A 104 -11.23 -1.66 -15.06
N VAL A 105 -10.73 -0.96 -16.09
CA VAL A 105 -11.47 0.10 -16.80
C VAL A 105 -12.34 -0.49 -17.91
N ALA A 106 -11.92 -1.59 -18.52
CA ALA A 106 -12.64 -2.26 -19.61
C ALA A 106 -13.85 -3.07 -19.12
N ASP A 107 -13.85 -3.51 -17.86
CA ASP A 107 -14.96 -4.23 -17.25
C ASP A 107 -16.04 -3.24 -16.72
N GLU A 108 -17.21 -3.22 -17.36
CA GLU A 108 -18.34 -2.33 -16.99
C GLU A 108 -18.90 -2.61 -15.59
N ASP A 109 -18.72 -3.83 -15.07
CA ASP A 109 -19.09 -4.23 -13.71
C ASP A 109 -17.96 -3.96 -12.70
N ALA A 110 -16.76 -3.64 -13.17
CA ALA A 110 -15.63 -3.28 -12.34
C ALA A 110 -15.65 -1.82 -11.92
N LYS A 111 -15.93 -1.58 -10.64
CA LYS A 111 -15.78 -0.24 -10.04
C LYS A 111 -14.31 0.08 -9.76
N ALA A 112 -13.54 0.40 -10.79
CA ALA A 112 -12.21 0.97 -10.64
C ALA A 112 -12.31 2.39 -10.04
N THR A 113 -12.10 2.52 -8.73
CA THR A 113 -12.07 3.84 -8.08
C THR A 113 -10.64 4.37 -8.06
N LEU A 114 -10.26 5.13 -9.09
CA LEU A 114 -8.94 5.79 -9.11
C LEU A 114 -8.93 6.97 -8.12
N ARG A 115 -8.30 6.79 -6.96
CA ARG A 115 -8.08 7.91 -6.04
C ARG A 115 -6.76 8.60 -6.38
N ARG A 116 -6.83 9.74 -7.09
CA ARG A 116 -5.66 10.58 -7.34
C ARG A 116 -5.11 11.13 -6.04
N LEU A 117 -3.93 10.67 -5.66
CA LEU A 117 -3.16 11.23 -4.56
C LEU A 117 -2.12 12.16 -5.19
N TYR A 118 -2.26 13.47 -4.98
CA TYR A 118 -1.40 14.47 -5.61
C TYR A 118 0.00 14.46 -4.98
N ARG A 119 1.00 14.32 -5.86
CA ARG A 119 2.43 14.29 -5.56
C ARG A 119 2.99 15.71 -5.51
N HIS A 120 3.86 16.00 -4.55
CA HIS A 120 4.56 17.27 -4.43
C HIS A 120 5.57 17.40 -5.58
N PRO A 121 5.53 18.51 -6.34
CA PRO A 121 6.11 18.60 -7.69
C PRO A 121 7.64 18.47 -7.77
N SER A 122 8.37 18.65 -6.66
CA SER A 122 9.84 18.57 -6.65
C SER A 122 10.39 17.32 -5.94
N SER A 123 9.56 16.62 -5.16
CA SER A 123 10.02 15.62 -4.20
C SER A 123 9.35 14.26 -4.36
N GLY A 124 8.21 14.20 -5.03
CA GLY A 124 7.56 12.94 -5.25
C GLY A 124 6.63 12.48 -4.11
N GLN A 125 6.24 13.33 -3.15
CA GLN A 125 5.47 12.88 -1.97
C GLN A 125 4.06 13.44 -1.88
N LEU A 126 3.14 12.68 -1.28
CA LEU A 126 1.71 13.02 -1.21
C LEU A 126 1.47 14.25 -0.30
N MET A 127 0.54 15.13 -0.68
CA MET A 127 0.29 16.39 0.05
C MET A 127 -0.23 16.18 1.49
N GLN A 128 0.32 16.96 2.41
CA GLN A 128 0.15 16.90 3.86
C GLN A 128 -1.29 17.24 4.31
N MET A 129 -1.97 16.29 4.97
CA MET A 129 -3.27 16.51 5.62
C MET A 129 -3.08 16.71 7.14
N GLU A 130 -3.82 17.64 7.73
CA GLU A 130 -3.90 17.88 9.17
C GLU A 130 -5.32 17.63 9.69
N SER A 131 -5.45 17.18 10.94
CA SER A 131 -6.74 16.93 11.60
C SER A 131 -6.73 17.48 13.02
N LYS A 132 -7.89 17.96 13.50
CA LYS A 132 -8.12 18.33 14.90
C LYS A 132 -8.43 17.12 15.80
N ALA A 133 -8.73 15.96 15.22
CA ALA A 133 -9.06 14.75 15.98
C ALA A 133 -7.80 14.13 16.60
N ARG A 134 -7.93 13.52 17.79
CA ARG A 134 -6.83 12.75 18.42
C ARG A 134 -6.45 11.53 17.57
N LEU A 135 -7.43 10.77 17.12
CA LEU A 135 -7.19 9.60 16.26
C LEU A 135 -6.98 10.03 14.82
N PHE A 136 -6.12 9.32 14.09
CA PHE A 136 -5.91 9.54 12.66
C PHE A 136 -7.18 9.20 11.88
N PRO A 137 -7.83 10.19 11.21
CA PRO A 137 -9.01 9.91 10.39
C PRO A 137 -8.65 9.00 9.21
N LYS A 138 -9.64 8.28 8.68
CA LYS A 138 -9.43 7.26 7.61
C LYS A 138 -8.54 7.75 6.45
N GLY A 139 -8.75 8.97 5.95
CA GLY A 139 -7.95 9.52 4.85
C GLY A 139 -6.48 9.75 5.22
N LEU A 140 -6.23 10.25 6.43
CA LEU A 140 -4.87 10.49 6.91
C LEU A 140 -4.16 9.19 7.29
N ALA A 141 -4.88 8.22 7.89
CA ALA A 141 -4.35 6.89 8.14
C ALA A 141 -3.96 6.19 6.82
N ALA A 142 -4.83 6.24 5.81
CA ALA A 142 -4.51 5.72 4.48
C ALA A 142 -3.28 6.40 3.87
N PHE A 143 -3.17 7.72 3.98
CA PHE A 143 -1.98 8.47 3.56
C PHE A 143 -0.71 7.97 4.24
N ILE A 144 -0.73 7.81 5.57
CA ILE A 144 0.42 7.33 6.35
C ILE A 144 0.79 5.91 5.92
N GLY A 145 -0.20 5.02 5.76
CA GLY A 145 0.02 3.64 5.30
C GLY A 145 0.73 3.58 3.95
N LEU A 146 0.29 4.38 2.98
CA LEU A 146 0.90 4.44 1.65
C LEU A 146 2.32 5.03 1.67
N ARG A 147 2.55 6.05 2.48
CA ARG A 147 3.88 6.67 2.64
C ARG A 147 4.86 5.72 3.33
N ASP A 148 4.40 5.03 4.36
CA ASP A 148 5.28 4.28 5.26
C ASP A 148 5.51 2.83 4.81
N GLN A 149 4.52 2.22 4.14
CA GLN A 149 4.51 0.85 3.60
C GLN A 149 4.65 -0.27 4.65
N THR A 150 5.60 -0.15 5.58
CA THR A 150 5.86 -1.05 6.70
C THR A 150 6.03 -0.26 8.00
N CYS A 151 6.14 -0.97 9.12
CA CYS A 151 6.44 -0.39 10.42
C CYS A 151 7.66 0.54 10.35
N ARG A 152 7.51 1.80 10.79
CA ARG A 152 8.58 2.80 10.76
C ARG A 152 9.51 2.75 11.94
N THR A 153 9.35 1.82 12.87
CA THR A 153 10.38 1.56 13.88
C THR A 153 11.61 0.95 13.20
N PRO A 154 12.83 1.48 13.43
CA PRO A 154 14.03 1.04 12.73
C PRO A 154 14.20 -0.48 12.72
N TYR A 155 14.52 -1.01 11.54
CA TYR A 155 14.75 -2.45 11.28
C TYR A 155 13.52 -3.37 11.40
N CYS A 156 12.33 -2.82 11.68
CA CYS A 156 11.08 -3.58 11.65
C CYS A 156 10.47 -3.57 10.25
N ASN A 157 10.20 -4.76 9.69
CA ASN A 157 9.52 -4.89 8.39
C ASN A 157 8.07 -5.40 8.54
N ALA A 158 7.51 -5.33 9.75
CA ALA A 158 6.16 -5.82 10.01
C ALA A 158 5.11 -4.92 9.33
N PRO A 159 3.94 -5.48 8.95
CA PRO A 159 2.83 -4.69 8.44
C PRO A 159 2.36 -3.63 9.44
N ILE A 160 1.95 -2.48 8.93
CA ILE A 160 1.37 -1.40 9.74
C ILE A 160 0.04 -1.89 10.32
N ARG A 161 -0.11 -1.77 11.64
CA ARG A 161 -1.36 -2.06 12.36
C ARG A 161 -1.91 -0.82 13.05
N HIS A 162 -1.02 0.03 13.56
CA HIS A 162 -1.35 1.26 14.26
C HIS A 162 -0.79 2.48 13.51
N HIS A 163 -1.48 3.60 13.66
CA HIS A 163 -1.00 4.92 13.24
C HIS A 163 -0.84 5.74 14.50
N ASP A 164 0.37 6.19 14.77
CA ASP A 164 0.70 6.85 16.04
C ASP A 164 1.60 8.06 15.83
N HIS A 165 1.60 8.96 16.81
CA HIS A 165 2.27 10.26 16.73
C HIS A 165 3.71 10.18 17.20
N ALA A 166 4.67 10.72 16.44
CA ALA A 166 6.06 10.84 16.84
C ALA A 166 6.20 11.62 18.16
N THR A 167 5.62 12.83 18.21
CA THR A 167 5.30 13.53 19.45
C THR A 167 3.90 13.12 19.89
N PRO A 168 3.73 12.43 21.04
CA PRO A 168 2.44 11.94 21.48
C PRO A 168 1.37 13.04 21.58
N ALA A 169 0.12 12.71 21.27
CA ALA A 169 -0.99 13.67 21.39
C ALA A 169 -1.16 14.23 22.81
N ARG A 170 -0.84 13.42 23.84
CA ARG A 170 -0.85 13.85 25.25
C ARG A 170 0.19 14.93 25.57
N ASP A 171 1.26 14.99 24.77
CA ASP A 171 2.35 15.96 24.90
C ASP A 171 2.17 17.14 23.91
N GLY A 172 0.95 17.32 23.38
CA GLY A 172 0.60 18.40 22.45
C GLY A 172 0.91 18.09 20.98
N GLY A 173 1.28 16.85 20.65
CA GLY A 173 1.52 16.42 19.28
C GLY A 173 0.30 16.57 18.37
N LYS A 174 0.46 17.22 17.22
CA LYS A 174 -0.62 17.40 16.24
C LYS A 174 -0.91 16.10 15.50
N THR A 175 -2.18 15.83 15.20
CA THR A 175 -2.57 14.75 14.27
C THR A 175 -2.37 15.23 12.83
N SER A 176 -1.20 14.97 12.27
CA SER A 176 -0.83 15.41 10.93
C SER A 176 -0.04 14.34 10.19
N GLY A 177 0.09 14.50 8.88
CA GLY A 177 0.97 13.65 8.08
C GLY A 177 2.41 13.67 8.61
N LEU A 178 2.96 14.83 8.95
CA LEU A 178 4.33 14.95 9.45
C LEU A 178 4.55 14.21 10.77
N ASN A 179 3.65 14.39 11.74
CA ASN A 179 3.80 13.79 13.06
C ASN A 179 3.34 12.33 13.12
N GLY A 180 2.50 11.87 12.18
CA GLY A 180 2.02 10.50 12.14
C GLY A 180 3.02 9.51 11.54
N LEU A 181 3.03 8.28 12.07
CA LEU A 181 3.86 7.16 11.63
C LEU A 181 3.03 5.87 11.65
N GLY A 182 3.27 4.99 10.67
CA GLY A 182 2.81 3.61 10.68
C GLY A 182 3.68 2.75 11.59
N GLY A 183 3.05 2.00 12.49
CA GLY A 183 3.71 1.06 13.40
C GLY A 183 3.02 -0.30 13.45
N CYS A 184 3.77 -1.37 13.68
CA CYS A 184 3.16 -2.61 14.15
C CYS A 184 2.74 -2.45 15.62
N GLU A 185 1.84 -3.32 16.09
CA GLU A 185 1.32 -3.24 17.46
C GLU A 185 2.43 -3.31 18.52
N ALA A 186 3.35 -4.27 18.39
CA ALA A 186 4.43 -4.47 19.36
C ALA A 186 5.38 -3.26 19.45
N CYS A 187 5.83 -2.73 18.32
CA CYS A 187 6.72 -1.57 18.30
C CYS A 187 6.02 -0.30 18.78
N ASN A 188 4.73 -0.15 18.47
CA ASN A 188 3.93 0.96 18.97
C ASN A 188 3.88 0.96 20.50
N TYR A 189 3.58 -0.19 21.11
CA TYR A 189 3.58 -0.28 22.59
C TYR A 189 4.98 -0.12 23.19
N ALA A 190 6.02 -0.65 22.54
CA ALA A 190 7.39 -0.50 23.03
C ALA A 190 7.84 0.96 23.09
N LYS A 191 7.45 1.76 22.09
CA LYS A 191 7.75 3.21 22.00
C LYS A 191 7.08 4.02 23.11
N GLU A 192 5.97 3.53 23.69
CA GLU A 192 5.29 4.22 24.80
C GLU A 192 6.02 4.09 26.15
N ALA A 193 7.04 3.23 26.24
CA ALA A 193 7.85 3.11 27.44
C ALA A 193 8.64 4.40 27.74
N PRO A 194 8.89 4.74 29.02
CA PRO A 194 9.68 5.90 29.38
C PRO A 194 11.07 5.92 28.73
N GLY A 195 11.52 7.12 28.34
CA GLY A 195 12.86 7.33 27.76
C GLY A 195 12.94 7.17 26.23
N TRP A 196 11.88 6.69 25.58
CA TRP A 196 11.78 6.74 24.12
C TRP A 196 11.43 8.15 23.65
N GLN A 197 12.07 8.58 22.56
CA GLN A 197 11.75 9.84 21.89
C GLN A 197 11.74 9.62 20.38
N VAL A 198 10.77 10.23 19.69
CA VAL A 198 10.69 10.19 18.23
C VAL A 198 10.48 11.59 17.70
N VAL A 199 11.33 12.00 16.76
CA VAL A 199 11.22 13.28 16.07
C VAL A 199 11.11 13.00 14.59
N THR A 200 10.14 13.64 13.94
CA THR A 200 9.94 13.53 12.50
C THR A 200 10.30 14.82 11.80
N THR A 201 10.96 14.70 10.66
CA THR A 201 11.25 15.80 9.75
C THR A 201 10.78 15.46 8.35
N ASP A 202 10.51 16.50 7.58
CA ASP A 202 10.35 16.39 6.14
C ASP A 202 11.43 17.26 5.50
N THR A 203 12.28 16.66 4.67
CA THR A 203 13.34 17.39 3.96
C THR A 203 13.27 17.06 2.49
N GLY A 204 13.02 18.08 1.67
CA GLY A 204 12.83 17.89 0.23
C GLY A 204 11.69 16.93 -0.04
N GLY A 205 10.60 17.02 0.74
CA GLY A 205 9.45 16.14 0.70
C GLY A 205 9.68 14.77 1.30
N ARG A 206 10.88 14.38 1.76
CA ARG A 206 11.13 13.02 2.29
C ARG A 206 10.92 12.97 3.80
N HIS A 207 9.88 12.24 4.21
CA HIS A 207 9.59 12.01 5.63
C HIS A 207 10.62 11.08 6.30
N THR A 208 11.26 11.57 7.36
CA THR A 208 12.27 10.85 8.14
C THR A 208 11.90 10.91 9.62
N ALA A 209 12.03 9.79 10.32
CA ALA A 209 11.84 9.68 11.76
C ALA A 209 13.18 9.32 12.42
N THR A 210 13.56 10.11 13.42
CA THR A 210 14.71 9.88 14.27
C THR A 210 14.21 9.35 15.61
N TYR A 211 14.59 8.12 15.93
CA TYR A 211 14.28 7.46 17.19
C TYR A 211 15.47 7.59 18.13
N ARG A 212 15.21 7.99 19.36
CA ARG A 212 16.16 7.88 20.46
C ARG A 212 15.61 6.89 21.47
N THR A 213 16.38 5.84 21.71
CA THR A 213 16.05 4.78 22.67
C THR A 213 16.31 5.23 24.11
N PRO A 214 15.75 4.55 25.12
CA PRO A 214 16.02 4.86 26.54
C PRO A 214 17.50 4.78 26.92
N THR A 215 18.29 3.97 26.22
CA THR A 215 19.75 3.86 26.41
C THR A 215 20.53 4.98 25.74
N GLY A 216 19.85 5.91 25.05
CA GLY A 216 20.45 7.06 24.39
C GLY A 216 20.90 6.80 22.95
N ALA A 217 20.81 5.58 22.43
CA ALA A 217 21.13 5.28 21.04
C ALA A 217 20.13 5.90 20.08
N THR A 218 20.63 6.43 18.96
CA THR A 218 19.85 7.14 17.94
C THR A 218 19.81 6.34 16.64
N TYR A 219 18.63 6.22 16.05
CA TYR A 219 18.38 5.50 14.82
C TYR A 219 17.50 6.33 13.88
N HIS A 220 17.64 6.10 12.59
CA HIS A 220 16.84 6.79 11.57
C HIS A 220 15.99 5.80 10.79
N SER A 221 14.76 6.21 10.49
CA SER A 221 13.81 5.50 9.66
C SER A 221 13.32 6.47 8.60
N THR A 222 13.60 6.18 7.34
CA THR A 222 13.29 7.06 6.22
C THR A 222 12.18 6.44 5.39
N ALA A 223 11.18 7.24 4.99
CA ALA A 223 10.09 6.75 4.16
C ALA A 223 10.69 6.20 2.86
N PRO A 224 10.26 5.00 2.42
CA PRO A 224 10.67 4.50 1.12
C PRO A 224 10.32 5.54 0.04
N PRO A 225 11.15 5.67 -1.01
CA PRO A 225 10.78 6.49 -2.15
C PRO A 225 9.43 5.99 -2.68
N LEU A 226 8.47 6.91 -2.87
CA LEU A 226 7.25 6.55 -3.56
C LEU A 226 7.62 6.14 -5.00
N PRO A 227 6.89 5.19 -5.59
CA PRO A 227 7.18 4.74 -6.94
C PRO A 227 7.02 5.88 -7.96
N GLY A 228 7.77 5.80 -9.07
CA GLY A 228 7.82 6.85 -10.10
C GLY A 228 9.10 7.69 -10.09
N PRO A 229 9.55 8.20 -11.25
CA PRO A 229 10.70 9.09 -11.35
C PRO A 229 10.48 10.38 -10.53
N THR A 230 11.56 10.91 -9.95
CA THR A 230 11.55 12.24 -9.34
C THR A 230 11.71 13.28 -10.45
N ARG A 231 10.60 13.75 -11.05
CA ARG A 231 10.64 14.94 -11.90
C ARG A 231 10.68 16.18 -11.01
N ARG A 232 11.58 17.13 -11.31
CA ARG A 232 11.52 18.49 -10.74
C ARG A 232 10.60 19.31 -11.61
N HIS A 233 9.33 19.42 -11.24
CA HIS A 233 8.46 20.39 -11.89
C HIS A 233 8.81 21.80 -11.44
N SER A 234 8.74 22.75 -12.36
CA SER A 234 8.81 24.16 -11.98
C SER A 234 7.57 24.54 -11.17
N ALA A 235 7.67 25.55 -10.30
CA ALA A 235 6.52 26.04 -9.54
C ALA A 235 5.35 26.50 -10.46
N ILE A 236 5.66 26.87 -11.70
CA ILE A 236 4.69 27.28 -12.72
C ILE A 236 3.93 26.07 -13.26
N GLU A 237 4.63 24.98 -13.62
CA GLU A 237 4.01 23.73 -14.06
C GLU A 237 3.08 23.15 -12.99
N ALA A 238 3.51 23.17 -11.72
CA ALA A 238 2.69 22.72 -10.60
C ALA A 238 1.38 23.51 -10.47
N ARG A 239 1.45 24.84 -10.64
CA ARG A 239 0.30 25.74 -10.51
C ARG A 239 -0.68 25.57 -11.68
N LEU A 240 -0.15 25.36 -12.90
CA LEU A 240 -0.94 25.04 -14.09
C LEU A 240 -1.67 23.70 -13.94
N SER A 241 -1.00 22.67 -13.45
CA SER A 241 -1.62 21.35 -13.21
C SER A 241 -2.77 21.42 -12.19
N ILE A 242 -2.60 22.21 -11.11
CA ILE A 242 -3.67 22.46 -10.13
C ILE A 242 -4.85 23.19 -10.78
N MET A 243 -4.59 24.26 -11.55
CA MET A 243 -5.65 25.02 -12.22
C MET A 243 -6.44 24.17 -13.23
N LEU A 244 -5.75 23.35 -14.02
CA LEU A 244 -6.37 22.45 -15.00
C LEU A 244 -7.20 21.34 -14.33
N ALA A 245 -6.75 20.82 -13.19
CA ALA A 245 -7.50 19.84 -12.40
C ALA A 245 -8.79 20.42 -11.81
N HIS A 246 -8.75 21.66 -11.34
CA HIS A 246 -9.96 22.36 -10.86
C HIS A 246 -10.92 22.74 -11.98
N HIS A 247 -10.41 23.02 -13.19
CA HIS A 247 -11.27 23.39 -14.32
C HIS A 247 -12.06 22.20 -14.90
N ARG A 248 -11.50 20.97 -14.87
CA ARG A 248 -12.18 19.75 -15.34
C ARG A 248 -13.21 19.16 -14.36
N ALA A 249 -13.29 19.71 -13.15
CA ALA A 249 -14.24 19.29 -12.11
C ALA A 249 -15.49 20.20 -12.01
N ALA A 250 -15.63 21.17 -12.93
CA ALA A 250 -16.78 22.05 -13.10
C ALA A 250 -17.44 21.79 -14.46
#